data_AF-A0A392WBW9-F1
#
_entry.id   AF-A0A392WBW9-F1
#
_cell.length_a   1.000
_cell.length_b   1.000
_cell.length_c   1.000
_cell.angle_alpha   90.00
_cell.angle_beta   90.00
_cell.angle_gamma   90.00
#
_symmetry.space_group_name_H-M   'P 1'
#
loop_
_entity.id
_entity.type
_entity.pdbx_description
1 polymer ?
#
loop_
_entity_poly.entity_id
_entity_poly.type
_entity_poly.pdbx_seq_one_letter_code
_entity_poly.pdbx_strand_id
1 'polypeptide(L)' 'MAISVFDGDEDAYWWILCTEKHFTAKSTPEEAKLTLAVTAFRGRALTWWRWWY' A
#
# COMPACT_ATOMS: atom_id res chain seq x y z
N MET A 1 -11.66 6.62 -5.77
CA MET A 1 -10.23 6.48 -6.13
C MET A 1 -9.67 5.38 -5.26
N ALA A 2 -9.05 4.35 -5.85
CA ALA A 2 -8.37 3.29 -5.11
C ALA A 2 -6.90 3.69 -4.86
N ILE A 3 -6.25 3.02 -3.91
CA ILE A 3 -4.79 3.15 -3.71
C ILE A 3 -4.08 2.70 -5.00
N SER A 4 -3.02 3.41 -5.41
CA SER A 4 -2.20 3.02 -6.55
C SER A 4 -1.56 1.65 -6.33
N VAL A 5 -1.32 0.87 -7.39
CA VAL A 5 -0.63 -0.42 -7.27
C VAL A 5 0.85 -0.22 -6.92
N PHE A 6 1.43 -1.13 -6.14
CA PHE A 6 2.88 -1.24 -5.91
C PHE A 6 3.35 -2.65 -6.23
N ASP A 7 4.24 -2.79 -7.21
CA ASP A 7 4.83 -4.07 -7.64
C ASP A 7 6.20 -4.35 -7.03
N GLY A 8 6.84 -3.34 -6.44
CA GLY A 8 8.17 -3.42 -5.84
C GLY A 8 9.31 -3.27 -6.85
N ASP A 9 9.04 -2.72 -8.03
CA ASP A 9 10.07 -2.51 -9.05
C ASP A 9 10.82 -1.19 -8.89
N GLU A 10 10.17 -0.19 -8.31
CA GLU A 10 10.73 1.12 -7.98
C GLU A 10 10.73 1.35 -6.46
N ASP A 11 11.40 2.42 -6.04
CA ASP A 11 11.38 2.86 -4.64
C ASP A 11 9.95 3.21 -4.18
N ALA A 12 9.65 2.90 -2.92
CA ALA A 12 8.30 3.03 -2.37
C ALA A 12 7.93 4.47 -1.96
N TYR A 13 8.86 5.43 -1.96
CA TYR A 13 8.65 6.76 -1.37
C TYR A 13 7.42 7.48 -1.92
N TRP A 14 7.30 7.56 -3.25
CA TRP A 14 6.15 8.20 -3.90
C TRP A 14 4.85 7.47 -3.62
N TRP A 15 4.89 6.13 -3.64
CA TRP A 15 3.73 5.31 -3.36
C TRP A 15 3.21 5.50 -1.93
N ILE A 16 4.13 5.57 -0.95
CA ILE A 16 3.81 5.84 0.45
C ILE A 16 3.16 7.21 0.60
N LEU A 17 3.75 8.26 0.02
CA LEU A 17 3.19 9.62 0.10
C LEU A 17 1.77 9.70 -0.47
N CYS A 18 1.52 9.07 -1.61
CA CYS A 18 0.20 9.03 -2.23
C CYS A 18 -0.80 8.23 -1.38
N THR A 19 -0.36 7.11 -0.81
CA THR A 19 -1.19 6.22 0.02
C THR A 19 -1.57 6.89 1.35
N GLU A 20 -0.64 7.58 2.02
CA GLU A 20 -0.93 8.33 3.25
C GLU A 20 -1.90 9.50 3.01
N LYS A 21 -1.71 10.24 1.90
CA LYS A 21 -2.67 11.28 1.48
C LYS A 21 -4.05 10.69 1.21
N HIS A 22 -4.11 9.50 0.60
CA HIS A 22 -5.37 8.79 0.36
C HIS A 22 -6.07 8.44 1.67
N PHE A 23 -5.36 7.85 2.63
CA PHE A 23 -5.92 7.51 3.95
C PHE A 23 -6.43 8.74 4.70
N THR A 24 -5.66 9.83 4.65
CA THR A 24 -6.05 11.11 5.26
C THR A 24 -7.34 11.65 4.63
N ALA A 25 -7.42 11.68 3.30
CA ALA A 25 -8.59 12.17 2.57
C ALA A 25 -9.85 11.31 2.77
N LYS A 26 -9.67 10.03 3.15
CA LYS A 26 -10.76 9.09 3.39
C LYS A 26 -11.07 8.86 4.86
N SER A 27 -10.35 9.52 5.77
CA SER A 27 -10.42 9.27 7.22
C SER A 27 -10.34 7.78 7.53
N THR A 28 -9.40 7.08 6.87
CA THR A 28 -9.26 5.63 7.02
C THR A 28 -8.78 5.30 8.44
N PRO A 29 -9.46 4.41 9.18
CA PRO A 29 -9.04 3.98 10.50
C PRO A 29 -7.64 3.34 10.47
N GLU A 30 -6.84 3.59 11.49
CA GLU A 30 -5.45 3.13 11.56
C GLU A 30 -5.35 1.61 11.40
N GLU A 31 -6.24 0.88 12.08
CA GLU A 31 -6.34 -0.57 12.04
C GLU A 31 -6.66 -1.14 10.65
N ALA A 32 -7.27 -0.33 9.76
CA ALA A 32 -7.64 -0.74 8.41
C ALA A 32 -6.57 -0.39 7.36
N LYS A 33 -5.65 0.53 7.67
CA LYS A 33 -4.66 1.04 6.70
C LYS A 33 -3.77 -0.07 6.15
N LEU A 34 -3.25 -0.92 7.03
CA LEU A 34 -2.33 -2.00 6.62
C LEU A 34 -3.02 -2.99 5.67
N THR A 35 -4.22 -3.45 6.04
CA THR A 35 -4.99 -4.38 5.21
C THR A 35 -5.27 -3.78 3.83
N LEU A 36 -5.66 -2.49 3.77
CA LEU A 36 -5.92 -1.80 2.52
C LEU A 36 -4.65 -1.61 1.67
N ALA A 37 -3.53 -1.23 2.29
CA ALA A 37 -2.23 -1.09 1.63
C ALA A 37 -1.80 -2.40 0.96
N VAL A 38 -1.94 -3.53 1.65
CA VAL A 38 -1.59 -4.86 1.11
C VAL A 38 -2.45 -5.24 -0.09
N THR A 39 -3.70 -4.80 -0.18
CA THR A 39 -4.54 -5.08 -1.38
C THR A 39 -3.99 -4.46 -2.66
N ALA A 40 -3.16 -3.43 -2.54
CA ALA A 40 -2.52 -2.75 -3.66
C ALA A 40 -1.18 -3.37 -4.06
N PHE A 41 -0.64 -4.31 -3.27
CA PHE A 41 0.60 -4.99 -3.61
C PHE A 41 0.41 -5.99 -4.76
N ARG A 42 1.37 -6.01 -5.68
CA ARG A 42 1.47 -6.96 -6.79
C ARG A 42 2.92 -7.47 -6.89
N GLY A 43 3.14 -8.44 -7.78
CA GLY A 43 4.49 -8.86 -8.17
C GLY A 43 5.42 -9.19 -7.00
N ARG A 44 6.58 -8.54 -6.99
CA ARG A 44 7.65 -8.75 -5.99
C ARG A 44 7.25 -8.22 -4.62
N ALA A 45 6.58 -7.08 -4.54
CA ALA A 45 6.08 -6.53 -3.28
C ALA A 45 5.10 -7.48 -2.58
N LEU A 46 4.15 -8.06 -3.32
CA LEU A 46 3.21 -9.03 -2.74
C LEU A 46 3.89 -10.34 -2.34
N THR A 47 4.84 -10.81 -3.14
CA THR A 47 5.62 -12.01 -2.82
C THR A 47 6.44 -11.80 -1.55
N TRP A 48 7.10 -10.65 -1.42
CA TRP A 48 7.83 -10.27 -0.22
C TRP A 48 6.90 -10.21 1.00
N TRP A 49 5.75 -9.56 0.90
CA TRP A 49 4.78 -9.48 2.00
C TRP A 49 4.37 -10.88 2.52
N ARG A 50 4.07 -11.80 1.60
CA ARG A 50 3.68 -13.19 1.91
C ARG A 50 4.80 -14.07 2.46
N TRP A 51 6.06 -13.64 2.38
CA TRP A 51 7.16 -14.38 3.02
C TRP A 51 7.27 -14.12 4.52
N TRP A 52 6.78 -12.97 4.98
CA TRP A 52 6.86 -12.56 6.39
C TRP A 52 5.57 -12.79 7.17
N TYR A 53 4.47 -13.11 6.48
CA TYR A 53 3.14 -13.30 7.03
C TYR A 53 2.53 -14.62 6.54
#